data_AF-A0A150FYS8-F1
#
_entry.id   AF-A0A150FYS8-F1
#
_cell.length_a   1.000
_cell.length_b   1.000
_cell.length_c   1.000
_cell.angle_alpha   90.00
_cell.angle_beta   90.00
_cell.angle_gamma   90.00
#
_symmetry.space_group_name_H-M   'P 1'
#
loop_
_entity.id
_entity.type
_entity.pdbx_description
1 polymer ?
#
loop_
_entity_poly.entity_id
_entity_poly.type
_entity_poly.pdbx_seq_one_letter_code
_entity_poly.pdbx_strand_id
1 'polypeptide(L)'
;MGVDRVYCVTVDEPANVAALAAKLGLTDGKVQLLADRNGGLVRLLGLEIGSPEGGPGPKCQRYAAVVEDGVLLKLRVESTPADLKVTDASSMISLWKCIYPHSCK
;
A
#
# COMPACT_ATOMS: atom_id res chain seq x y z
N MET A 1 -11.19 12.51 -10.34
CA MET A 1 -10.63 11.16 -10.09
C MET A 1 -11.60 10.42 -9.18
N GLY A 2 -12.27 9.38 -9.66
CA GLY A 2 -13.26 8.59 -8.91
C GLY A 2 -12.64 7.60 -7.93
N VAL A 3 -11.64 8.04 -7.16
CA VAL A 3 -11.01 7.24 -6.10
C VAL A 3 -11.47 7.79 -4.76
N ASP A 4 -12.13 6.96 -3.95
CA ASP A 4 -12.68 7.42 -2.67
C ASP A 4 -11.61 7.60 -1.58
N ARG A 5 -10.62 6.71 -1.57
CA ARG A 5 -9.63 6.60 -0.48
C ARG A 5 -8.28 6.15 -1.04
N VAL A 6 -7.19 6.66 -0.43
CA VAL A 6 -5.84 6.11 -0.63
C VAL A 6 -5.34 5.59 0.70
N TYR A 7 -4.98 4.31 0.73
CA TYR A 7 -4.48 3.64 1.93
C TYR A 7 -3.01 3.27 1.77
N CYS A 8 -2.21 3.55 2.79
CA CYS A 8 -0.86 3.01 2.96
C CYS A 8 -0.92 1.96 4.07
N VAL A 9 -0.65 0.70 3.73
CA VAL A 9 -0.75 -0.41 4.69
C VAL A 9 0.65 -0.86 5.10
N THR A 10 0.86 -1.10 6.39
CA THR A 10 2.12 -1.67 6.91
C THR A 10 1.85 -2.71 7.99
N VAL A 11 2.73 -3.71 8.08
CA VAL A 11 2.67 -4.76 9.11
C VAL A 11 3.34 -4.23 10.38
N ASP A 12 2.57 -3.55 11.22
CA ASP A 12 3.05 -3.00 12.48
C ASP A 12 1.93 -2.90 13.52
N GLU A 13 2.30 -2.56 14.75
CA GLU A 13 1.35 -2.26 15.82
C GLU A 13 0.59 -0.96 15.51
N PRO A 14 -0.74 -0.90 15.75
CA PRO A 14 -1.55 0.28 15.46
C PRO A 14 -1.01 1.58 16.09
N ALA A 15 -0.43 1.50 17.29
CA ALA A 15 0.17 2.65 17.96
C ALA A 15 1.38 3.21 17.20
N ASN A 16 2.23 2.34 16.63
CA ASN A 16 3.39 2.76 15.82
C ASN A 16 2.94 3.41 14.52
N VAL A 17 1.92 2.84 13.87
CA VAL A 17 1.33 3.40 12.64
C VAL A 17 0.68 4.75 12.90
N ALA A 18 -0.05 4.91 14.02
CA ALA A 18 -0.64 6.19 14.42
C ALA A 18 0.43 7.25 14.70
N ALA A 19 1.50 6.89 15.43
CA ALA A 19 2.62 7.79 15.68
C ALA A 19 3.33 8.20 14.37
N LEU A 20 3.50 7.27 13.43
CA LEU A 20 4.05 7.55 12.10
C LEU A 20 3.14 8.50 11.31
N ALA A 21 1.82 8.27 11.31
CA ALA A 21 0.86 9.13 10.65
C ALA A 21 0.91 10.57 11.20
N ALA A 22 0.96 10.73 12.53
CA ALA A 22 1.13 12.03 13.17
C ALA A 22 2.44 12.71 12.77
N LYS A 23 3.56 11.96 12.78
CA LYS A 23 4.87 12.48 12.38
C LYS A 23 4.91 12.95 10.92
N LEU A 24 4.18 12.28 10.03
CA LEU A 24 4.10 12.63 8.61
C LEU A 24 3.01 13.67 8.30
N GLY A 25 2.24 14.13 9.29
CA GLY A 25 1.12 15.05 9.08
C GLY A 25 -0.05 14.43 8.31
N LEU A 26 -0.27 13.12 8.44
CA LEU A 26 -1.27 12.35 7.72
C LEU A 26 -2.53 12.05 8.55
N THR A 27 -2.73 12.70 9.70
CA THR A 27 -3.90 12.49 10.57
C THR A 27 -5.21 12.92 9.90
N ASP A 28 -5.16 13.94 9.05
CA ASP A 28 -6.30 14.50 8.32
C ASP A 28 -6.06 14.53 6.80
N GLY A 29 -5.11 13.71 6.35
CA GLY A 29 -4.63 13.71 4.97
C GLY A 29 -5.51 12.93 4.00
N LYS A 30 -5.26 13.11 2.70
CA LYS A 30 -5.86 12.29 1.63
C LYS A 30 -5.36 10.84 1.62
N VAL A 31 -4.26 10.57 2.33
CA VAL A 31 -3.64 9.26 2.49
C VAL A 31 -3.78 8.84 3.93
N GLN A 32 -4.41 7.68 4.17
CA GLN A 32 -4.57 7.11 5.50
C GLN A 32 -3.61 5.94 5.68
N LEU A 33 -2.93 5.90 6.82
CA LEU A 33 -2.08 4.76 7.19
C LEU A 33 -2.88 3.72 7.95
N LEU A 34 -2.76 2.46 7.58
CA LEU A 34 -3.44 1.32 8.19
C LEU A 34 -2.43 0.28 8.69
N ALA A 35 -2.72 -0.28 9.86
CA ALA A 35 -1.91 -1.31 10.49
C ALA A 35 -2.45 -2.71 10.17
N ASP A 36 -1.71 -3.51 9.41
CA ASP A 36 -1.95 -4.95 9.22
C ASP A 36 -1.22 -5.74 10.31
N ARG A 37 -1.64 -5.56 11.56
CA ARG A 37 -0.91 -6.01 12.76
C ARG A 37 -0.49 -7.48 12.73
N ASN A 38 -1.39 -8.36 12.29
CA ASN A 38 -1.16 -9.80 12.24
C ASN A 38 -0.65 -10.29 10.87
N GLY A 39 -0.43 -9.39 9.90
CA GLY A 39 -0.06 -9.72 8.53
C GLY A 39 -1.15 -10.45 7.75
N GLY A 40 -2.42 -10.33 8.16
CA GLY A 40 -3.52 -11.07 7.56
C GLY A 40 -3.76 -10.68 6.10
N LEU A 41 -3.72 -9.38 5.80
CA LEU A 41 -3.86 -8.89 4.43
C LEU A 41 -2.65 -9.30 3.59
N VAL A 42 -1.45 -9.09 4.12
CA VAL A 42 -0.21 -9.39 3.41
C VAL A 42 -0.12 -10.88 3.04
N ARG A 43 -0.48 -11.79 3.96
CA ARG A 43 -0.54 -13.24 3.69
C ARG A 43 -1.63 -13.60 2.69
N LEU A 44 -2.80 -12.97 2.77
CA LEU A 44 -3.88 -13.20 1.81
C LEU A 44 -3.43 -12.86 0.37
N LEU A 45 -2.57 -11.86 0.22
CA LEU A 45 -2.02 -11.44 -1.06
C LEU A 45 -0.76 -12.23 -1.48
N GLY A 46 -0.21 -13.08 -0.62
CA GLY A 46 1.06 -13.80 -0.86
C GLY A 46 2.28 -12.87 -0.91
N LEU A 47 2.24 -11.78 -0.15
CA LEU A 47 3.26 -10.71 -0.16
C LEU A 47 4.12 -10.69 1.10
N GLU A 48 3.96 -11.68 1.97
CA GLU A 48 4.77 -11.83 3.16
C GLU A 48 6.24 -12.00 2.78
N ILE A 49 7.10 -11.33 3.53
CA ILE A 49 8.52 -11.61 3.54
C ILE A 49 8.77 -12.28 4.88
N GLY A 50 9.53 -13.37 4.88
CA GLY A 50 10.00 -13.97 6.13
C GLY A 50 10.59 -12.88 7.02
N SER A 51 10.29 -12.92 8.33
CA SER A 51 10.93 -11.97 9.25
C SER A 51 12.44 -12.12 9.08
N PRO A 52 13.20 -11.03 8.81
CA PRO A 52 14.65 -11.12 8.80
C PRO A 52 15.05 -11.74 10.13
N GLU A 53 15.83 -12.83 10.13
CA GLU A 53 16.24 -13.52 11.35
C GLU A 53 16.87 -12.48 12.31
N GLY A 54 16.08 -12.05 13.31
CA GLY A 54 16.50 -11.11 14.36
C GLY A 54 16.66 -9.63 13.99
N GLY A 55 16.15 -9.12 12.87
CA GLY A 55 16.47 -7.75 12.41
C GLY A 55 15.29 -6.82 12.05
N PRO A 56 15.48 -5.47 12.09
CA PRO A 56 14.54 -4.49 11.56
C PRO A 56 14.59 -4.50 10.03
N GLY A 57 13.68 -5.22 9.39
CA GLY A 57 13.56 -5.24 7.94
C GLY A 57 12.10 -5.26 7.47
N PRO A 58 11.88 -5.17 6.15
CA PRO A 58 10.54 -5.19 5.58
C PRO A 58 9.86 -6.53 5.90
N LYS A 59 8.63 -6.44 6.42
CA LYS A 59 7.80 -7.61 6.76
C LYS A 59 6.87 -8.02 5.60
N CYS A 60 6.83 -7.21 4.55
CA CYS A 60 6.06 -7.46 3.33
C CYS A 60 6.79 -6.89 2.12
N GLN A 61 6.50 -7.41 0.94
CA GLN A 61 6.95 -6.84 -0.33
C GLN A 61 6.38 -5.43 -0.48
N ARG A 62 7.04 -4.58 -1.27
CA ARG A 62 6.45 -3.30 -1.64
C ARG A 62 5.46 -3.53 -2.79
N TYR A 63 4.23 -3.09 -2.58
CA TYR A 63 3.15 -3.27 -3.54
C TYR A 63 2.25 -2.03 -3.61
N ALA A 64 1.49 -1.95 -4.69
CA ALA A 64 0.40 -1.01 -4.85
C ALA A 64 -0.75 -1.69 -5.60
N ALA A 65 -1.98 -1.39 -5.21
CA ALA A 65 -3.16 -2.06 -5.72
C ALA A 65 -4.26 -1.07 -6.09
N VAL A 66 -5.10 -1.47 -7.05
CA VAL A 66 -6.40 -0.85 -7.32
C VAL A 66 -7.45 -1.85 -6.86
N VAL A 67 -8.31 -1.41 -5.95
CA VAL A 67 -9.37 -2.21 -5.35
C VAL A 67 -10.69 -1.48 -5.54
N GLU A 68 -11.72 -2.20 -6.00
CA GLU A 68 -13.07 -1.69 -6.21
C GLU A 68 -14.06 -2.66 -5.56
N ASP A 69 -14.91 -2.17 -4.65
CA ASP A 69 -15.92 -2.97 -3.93
C ASP A 69 -15.40 -4.29 -3.34
N GLY A 70 -14.20 -4.23 -2.76
CA GLY A 70 -13.53 -5.40 -2.16
C GLY A 70 -12.86 -6.34 -3.18
N VAL A 71 -12.95 -6.06 -4.48
CA VAL A 71 -12.31 -6.81 -5.55
C VAL A 71 -10.96 -6.20 -5.91
N LEU A 72 -9.91 -7.02 -5.87
CA LEU A 72 -8.57 -6.63 -6.32
C LEU A 72 -8.49 -6.61 -7.85
N LEU A 73 -8.60 -5.44 -8.46
CA LEU A 73 -8.57 -5.29 -9.92
C LEU A 73 -7.16 -5.40 -10.49
N LYS A 74 -6.19 -4.77 -9.82
CA LYS A 74 -4.78 -4.79 -10.20
C LYS A 74 -3.91 -4.77 -8.97
N LEU A 75 -2.83 -5.56 -9.03
CA LEU A 75 -1.75 -5.59 -8.06
C LEU A 75 -0.44 -5.40 -8.80
N ARG A 76 0.39 -4.47 -8.32
CA ARG A 76 1.76 -4.29 -8.74
C ARG A 76 2.66 -4.57 -7.55
N VAL A 77 3.73 -5.32 -7.80
CA VAL A 77 4.69 -5.73 -6.79
C VAL A 77 6.07 -5.37 -7.30
N GLU A 78 6.89 -4.80 -6.43
CA GLU A 78 8.26 -4.47 -6.77
C GLU A 78 9.13 -5.73 -6.83
N SER A 79 10.23 -5.67 -7.59
CA SER A 79 11.17 -6.79 -7.71
C SER A 79 11.91 -7.06 -6.40
N THR A 80 12.20 -6.00 -5.63
CA THR A 80 12.74 -6.07 -4.28
C THR A 80 12.00 -5.10 -3.36
N PRO A 81 12.00 -5.29 -2.04
CA PRO A 81 11.29 -4.39 -1.12
C PRO A 81 11.82 -2.93 -1.12
N ALA A 82 13.07 -2.75 -1.56
CA ALA A 82 13.74 -1.47 -1.66
C ALA A 82 13.46 -0.73 -2.97
N ASP A 83 13.02 -1.43 -4.02
CA ASP A 83 12.66 -0.81 -5.29
C ASP A 83 11.40 0.07 -5.15
N LEU A 84 11.27 1.06 -6.03
CA LEU A 84 10.10 1.92 -6.20
C LEU A 84 10.01 2.31 -7.69
N LYS A 85 9.67 1.33 -8.53
CA LYS A 85 9.68 1.47 -9.99
C LYS A 85 8.30 1.35 -10.61
N VAL A 86 7.41 0.55 -10.01
CA VAL A 86 6.08 0.25 -10.56
C VAL A 86 4.93 0.60 -9.60
N THR A 87 5.26 0.80 -8.32
CA THR A 87 4.33 1.09 -7.21
C THR A 87 4.30 2.57 -6.81
N ASP A 88 5.08 3.43 -7.46
CA ASP A 88 5.03 4.87 -7.22
C ASP A 88 3.71 5.50 -7.68
N ALA A 89 3.41 6.69 -7.16
CA ALA A 89 2.16 7.38 -7.44
C ALA A 89 1.94 7.67 -8.93
N SER A 90 2.99 8.05 -9.67
CA SER A 90 2.88 8.35 -11.11
C SER A 90 2.56 7.10 -11.92
N SER A 91 3.21 5.99 -11.58
CA SER A 91 2.94 4.67 -12.14
C SER A 91 1.50 4.23 -11.88
N MET A 92 0.98 4.44 -10.67
CA MET A 92 -0.39 4.07 -10.30
C MET A 92 -1.45 4.99 -10.93
N ILE A 93 -1.18 6.29 -11.06
CA ILE A 93 -2.06 7.22 -11.79
C ILE A 93 -2.15 6.83 -13.27
N SER A 94 -1.02 6.45 -13.87
CA SER A 94 -0.99 5.98 -15.26
C SER A 94 -1.80 4.69 -15.41
N LEU A 95 -1.65 3.74 -14.48
CA LEU A 95 -2.46 2.53 -14.44
C LEU A 95 -3.95 2.84 -14.30
N TRP A 96 -4.32 3.74 -13.39
CA TRP A 96 -5.73 4.15 -13.18
C TRP A 96 -6.35 4.67 -14.48
N LYS A 97 -5.63 5.52 -15.21
CA LYS A 97 -6.09 6.03 -16.52
C LYS A 97 -6.27 4.92 -17.56
N CYS A 98 -5.47 3.85 -17.52
CA CYS A 98 -5.65 2.70 -18.39
C CYS A 98 -6.89 1.87 -18.01
N ILE A 99 -7.18 1.71 -16.72
CA ILE A 99 -8.37 0.97 -16.24
C ILE A 99 -9.64 1.77 -16.57
N TYR A 100 -9.61 3.09 -16.37
CA TYR A 100 -10.74 3.99 -16.56
C TYR A 100 -10.39 5.14 -17.51
N PRO A 101 -10.31 4.88 -18.84
CA PRO A 101 -9.88 5.88 -19.83
C PRO A 101 -10.76 7.14 -19.89
N HIS A 102 -12.00 7.06 -19.41
CA HIS A 102 -12.96 8.18 -19.38
C HIS A 102 -13.01 8.95 -18.05
N SER A 103 -12.24 8.53 -17.03
CA SER A 103 -12.29 9.12 -15.68
C SER A 103 -11.39 10.34 -15.46
N CYS A 104 -10.62 10.73 -16.48
CA CYS A 104 -9.86 11.99 -16.53
C CYS A 104 -10.74 13.11 -17.09
N LYS A 105 -11.69 13.58 -16.28
CA LYS A 105 -12.27 14.93 -16.36
C LYS A 105 -12.20 15.57 -14.99
#